data_AF-A0A497BG50-F1
#
_entry.id   AF-A0A497BG50-F1
#
_cell.length_a   1.000
_cell.length_b   1.000
_cell.length_c   1.000
_cell.angle_alpha   90.00
_cell.angle_beta   90.00
_cell.angle_gamma   90.00
#
_symmetry.space_group_name_H-M   'P 1'
#
loop_
_entity.id
_entity.type
_entity.pdbx_description
1 polymer ?
#
loop_
_entity_poly.entity_id
_entity_poly.type
_entity_poly.pdbx_seq_one_letter_code
_entity_poly.pdbx_strand_id
1 'polypeptide(L)'
;MIQKRMLLGILLVAVLLGMAPAWGIAAPDLSESAQEGTELLKNPGFEGLSCAPDSEPGWCEDNWSNTANFDGSFHDNIFTPQGWTTWWRKGGDYGQPEVKTIPNVAPFTGELPRIRSGNYATLLFTFYRLQDTGFYQVVTGLEPNSTVQLSAYAHGWSCDNDDKLGYSCADPWNQTFQVGIEPNGGTDPFSPSVIWSGEQRSPDHYNLIGPVTAQVGAGGSVCVFLRSKTKWQYKYQDAYWDDASLVMTSPGTPPTDTPLPPPPTPTYGPSPTPRATPTPRPDGAIVHVVESGDTLFGIALMYGVETEQLRQLNAGSLGPNDMINVGQAIVISIPSASPTPSPLPAPPTTEPTAAPGAPGGPVEGASICVLAYHDRNGDTFRDEATEELLPNAEFTIADASGVVDRYTSNGVNEPHCFTGLTPGAYRVIQTAPAGYVPSGPAEYNVGLPKDTQLDFQFGDARSENPDEVAEPTQESEELTEPENRTTASRIFSTVAKVSGILVLLLAGGVAVLFFLNRRRM
;
A
#
# COMPACT_ATOMS: atom_id res chain seq x y z
N MET A 1 -21.65 -63.32 -56.44
CA MET A 1 -20.30 -63.90 -56.21
C MET A 1 -19.99 -63.85 -54.72
N ILE A 2 -19.25 -64.84 -54.20
CA ILE A 2 -18.36 -64.83 -53.02
C ILE A 2 -18.78 -63.89 -51.86
N GLN A 3 -19.48 -64.33 -50.79
CA GLN A 3 -19.10 -65.21 -49.66
C GLN A 3 -18.16 -64.62 -48.58
N LYS A 4 -18.62 -64.77 -47.31
CA LYS A 4 -17.85 -64.96 -46.05
C LYS A 4 -17.14 -63.70 -45.46
N ARG A 5 -16.95 -63.56 -44.14
CA ARG A 5 -17.10 -64.49 -42.98
C ARG A 5 -17.20 -63.73 -41.62
N MET A 6 -17.98 -64.26 -40.65
CA MET A 6 -17.68 -64.45 -39.19
C MET A 6 -17.12 -63.29 -38.30
N LEU A 7 -17.40 -63.12 -36.99
CA LEU A 7 -18.37 -63.71 -36.04
C LEU A 7 -18.52 -62.80 -34.76
N LEU A 8 -19.47 -63.15 -33.88
CA LEU A 8 -19.64 -62.92 -32.41
C LEU A 8 -18.47 -62.34 -31.58
N GLY A 9 -18.69 -61.70 -30.40
CA GLY A 9 -19.89 -61.68 -29.51
C GLY A 9 -19.98 -60.40 -28.62
N ILE A 10 -21.07 -60.06 -27.90
CA ILE A 10 -21.86 -60.80 -26.87
C ILE A 10 -21.06 -60.90 -25.54
N LEU A 11 -21.48 -60.39 -24.35
CA LEU A 11 -22.80 -59.94 -23.82
C LEU A 11 -22.71 -59.08 -22.51
N LEU A 12 -23.69 -58.18 -22.25
CA LEU A 12 -24.22 -57.72 -20.91
C LEU A 12 -23.26 -57.02 -19.88
N VAL A 13 -23.68 -56.33 -18.78
CA VAL A 13 -25.01 -56.00 -18.19
C VAL A 13 -25.02 -54.63 -17.44
N ALA A 14 -26.22 -54.08 -17.21
CA ALA A 14 -26.68 -53.10 -16.20
C ALA A 14 -26.01 -51.72 -15.96
N VAL A 15 -26.89 -50.71 -15.98
CA VAL A 15 -26.78 -49.43 -15.25
C VAL A 15 -26.95 -49.66 -13.75
N LEU A 16 -26.25 -48.88 -12.91
CA LEU A 16 -26.64 -48.61 -11.52
C LEU A 16 -26.37 -47.13 -11.17
N LEU A 17 -27.30 -46.51 -10.44
CA LEU A 17 -27.17 -45.15 -9.91
C LEU A 17 -26.29 -45.16 -8.64
N GLY A 18 -25.51 -44.10 -8.40
CA GLY A 18 -24.76 -43.98 -7.14
C GLY A 18 -23.80 -42.80 -7.04
N MET A 19 -24.34 -41.60 -6.83
CA MET A 19 -23.72 -40.47 -6.08
C MET A 19 -22.17 -40.40 -6.04
N ALA A 20 -21.57 -39.72 -7.02
CA ALA A 20 -20.27 -39.06 -6.79
C ALA A 20 -20.54 -37.69 -6.12
N PRO A 21 -19.79 -37.29 -5.07
CA PRO A 21 -19.99 -36.00 -4.43
C PRO A 21 -19.58 -34.86 -5.38
N ALA A 22 -20.28 -33.73 -5.31
CA ALA A 22 -19.78 -32.49 -5.88
C ALA A 22 -18.53 -32.08 -5.09
N TRP A 23 -17.36 -32.13 -5.74
CA TRP A 23 -16.14 -31.52 -5.20
C TRP A 23 -16.29 -30.01 -5.36
N GLY A 24 -16.95 -29.38 -4.37
CA GLY A 24 -16.88 -27.94 -4.22
C GLY A 24 -15.42 -27.55 -4.04
N ILE A 25 -14.89 -26.75 -4.95
CA ILE A 25 -13.58 -26.13 -4.78
C ILE A 25 -13.72 -25.23 -3.55
N ALA A 26 -13.10 -25.62 -2.44
CA ALA A 26 -13.01 -24.77 -1.26
C ALA A 26 -12.27 -23.49 -1.66
N ALA A 27 -12.63 -22.35 -1.05
CA ALA A 27 -11.75 -21.19 -1.09
C ALA A 27 -10.38 -21.61 -0.51
N PRO A 28 -9.25 -21.12 -1.05
CA PRO A 28 -7.93 -21.48 -0.55
C PRO A 28 -7.83 -21.18 0.95
N ASP A 29 -7.30 -22.13 1.71
CA ASP A 29 -7.10 -21.96 3.15
C ASP A 29 -5.99 -20.93 3.38
N LEU A 30 -6.34 -19.78 3.96
CA LEU A 30 -5.42 -18.66 4.19
C LEU A 30 -4.45 -18.91 5.37
N SER A 31 -4.40 -20.15 5.90
CA SER A 31 -3.52 -20.55 7.01
C SER A 31 -2.35 -21.48 6.61
N GLU A 32 -2.21 -21.88 5.34
CA GLU A 32 -1.11 -22.74 4.91
C GLU A 32 0.19 -21.94 4.74
N SER A 33 1.08 -22.06 5.73
CA SER A 33 2.36 -21.33 5.78
C SER A 33 3.25 -21.70 4.59
N ALA A 34 3.64 -20.72 3.78
CA ALA A 34 4.39 -20.95 2.56
C ALA A 34 5.75 -21.65 2.82
N GLN A 35 5.99 -22.76 2.14
CA GLN A 35 7.15 -23.62 2.38
C GLN A 35 8.39 -23.12 1.64
N GLU A 36 9.58 -23.44 2.17
CA GLU A 36 10.89 -23.10 1.58
C GLU A 36 10.96 -23.46 0.08
N GLY A 37 11.38 -22.51 -0.76
CA GLY A 37 11.46 -22.67 -2.21
C GLY A 37 10.13 -22.59 -2.96
N THR A 38 9.00 -22.30 -2.29
CA THR A 38 7.72 -21.98 -2.96
C THR A 38 7.76 -20.56 -3.52
N GLU A 39 7.25 -20.37 -4.73
CA GLU A 39 7.06 -19.04 -5.33
C GLU A 39 5.93 -18.28 -4.62
N LEU A 40 6.24 -17.05 -4.19
CA LEU A 40 5.34 -16.22 -3.38
C LEU A 40 4.66 -15.12 -4.21
N LEU A 41 5.15 -14.82 -5.42
CA LEU A 41 4.56 -13.81 -6.30
C LEU A 41 3.34 -14.34 -7.04
N LYS A 42 2.33 -13.48 -7.17
CA LYS A 42 1.25 -13.63 -8.17
C LYS A 42 1.77 -13.13 -9.51
N ASN A 43 1.49 -13.88 -10.56
CA ASN A 43 1.92 -13.58 -11.94
C ASN A 43 3.45 -13.32 -12.10
N PRO A 44 4.33 -14.25 -11.65
CA PRO A 44 5.80 -14.07 -11.63
C PRO A 44 6.41 -13.85 -13.02
N GLY A 45 5.96 -14.62 -14.01
CA GLY A 45 6.38 -14.48 -15.42
C GLY A 45 5.49 -13.55 -16.26
N PHE A 46 4.61 -12.77 -15.64
CA PHE A 46 3.66 -11.86 -16.33
C PHE A 46 2.68 -12.53 -17.31
N GLU A 47 2.53 -13.86 -17.23
CA GLU A 47 1.65 -14.73 -18.03
C GLU A 47 0.15 -14.43 -17.93
N GLY A 48 -0.30 -13.92 -16.78
CA GLY A 48 -1.70 -13.63 -16.44
C GLY A 48 -2.27 -14.47 -15.30
N LEU A 49 -3.28 -13.92 -14.62
CA LEU A 49 -4.08 -14.58 -13.58
C LEU A 49 -5.47 -14.99 -14.13
N SER A 50 -6.02 -14.21 -15.06
CA SER A 50 -7.16 -14.55 -15.92
C SER A 50 -6.80 -14.39 -17.39
N CYS A 51 -7.70 -14.83 -18.26
CA CYS A 51 -7.69 -14.41 -19.66
C CYS A 51 -9.12 -14.21 -20.17
N ALA A 52 -9.35 -13.16 -20.96
CA ALA A 52 -10.66 -12.78 -21.46
C ALA A 52 -11.23 -13.90 -22.37
N PRO A 53 -12.50 -14.33 -22.21
CA PRO A 53 -13.05 -15.50 -22.90
C PRO A 53 -13.07 -15.44 -24.43
N ASP A 54 -12.90 -14.25 -25.00
CA ASP A 54 -12.86 -13.92 -26.42
C ASP A 54 -11.44 -13.60 -26.96
N SER A 55 -10.40 -13.80 -26.14
CA SER A 55 -9.00 -13.65 -26.58
C SER A 55 -8.62 -14.65 -27.69
N GLU A 56 -7.91 -14.18 -28.71
CA GLU A 56 -7.38 -15.03 -29.79
C GLU A 56 -6.30 -16.01 -29.28
N PRO A 57 -6.15 -17.22 -29.85
CA PRO A 57 -5.20 -18.22 -29.35
C PRO A 57 -3.73 -17.75 -29.40
N GLY A 58 -3.11 -17.59 -28.23
CA GLY A 58 -1.75 -17.05 -28.09
C GLY A 58 -1.70 -15.53 -27.88
N TRP A 59 -2.85 -14.90 -27.70
CA TRP A 59 -3.02 -13.53 -27.20
C TRP A 59 -3.91 -13.54 -25.95
N CYS A 60 -3.92 -12.45 -25.18
CA CYS A 60 -4.74 -12.33 -23.97
C CYS A 60 -5.10 -10.86 -23.73
N GLU A 61 -6.37 -10.51 -23.96
CA GLU A 61 -6.81 -9.12 -24.07
C GLU A 61 -6.92 -8.39 -22.72
N ASP A 62 -7.01 -9.11 -21.60
CA ASP A 62 -7.14 -8.57 -20.24
C ASP A 62 -5.94 -8.88 -19.33
N ASN A 63 -4.79 -9.37 -19.83
CA ASN A 63 -3.56 -9.62 -19.04
C ASN A 63 -2.90 -8.33 -18.50
N TRP A 64 -3.65 -7.24 -18.39
CA TRP A 64 -3.18 -5.95 -17.92
C TRP A 64 -4.31 -5.14 -17.28
N SER A 65 -3.94 -4.06 -16.58
CA SER A 65 -4.84 -3.04 -16.08
C SER A 65 -4.24 -1.65 -16.27
N ASN A 66 -5.05 -0.71 -16.70
CA ASN A 66 -4.68 0.70 -16.85
C ASN A 66 -4.99 1.55 -15.61
N THR A 67 -5.47 0.92 -14.54
CA THR A 67 -5.71 1.54 -13.21
C THR A 67 -4.82 0.98 -12.11
N ALA A 68 -4.01 -0.06 -12.39
CA ALA A 68 -3.04 -0.62 -11.45
C ALA A 68 -1.76 0.23 -11.38
N ASN A 69 -1.93 1.52 -11.07
CA ASN A 69 -0.88 2.51 -10.92
C ASN A 69 -0.72 2.90 -9.45
N PHE A 70 0.49 3.28 -9.05
CA PHE A 70 0.80 3.64 -7.66
C PHE A 70 0.01 4.86 -7.12
N ASP A 71 -0.57 5.68 -8.00
CA ASP A 71 -1.46 6.79 -7.65
C ASP A 71 -2.96 6.49 -7.82
N GLY A 72 -3.30 5.23 -8.10
CA GLY A 72 -4.67 4.75 -8.32
C GLY A 72 -5.37 5.31 -9.56
N SER A 73 -4.67 6.09 -10.40
CA SER A 73 -5.29 6.80 -11.52
C SER A 73 -5.25 6.01 -12.83
N PHE A 74 -6.12 6.40 -13.78
CA PHE A 74 -6.20 5.78 -15.10
C PHE A 74 -5.20 6.42 -16.07
N HIS A 75 -4.40 5.58 -16.74
CA HIS A 75 -3.47 6.00 -17.79
C HIS A 75 -3.73 5.23 -19.09
N ASP A 76 -3.92 5.90 -20.22
CA ASP A 76 -4.28 5.29 -21.51
C ASP A 76 -3.14 4.50 -22.19
N ASN A 77 -1.92 4.61 -21.67
CA ASN A 77 -0.71 4.03 -22.24
C ASN A 77 0.14 3.19 -21.24
N ILE A 78 -0.40 2.91 -20.05
CA ILE A 78 0.21 2.02 -19.06
C ILE A 78 -0.66 0.77 -18.93
N PHE A 79 -0.23 -0.32 -19.56
CA PHE A 79 -0.88 -1.63 -19.50
C PHE A 79 -0.14 -2.50 -18.45
N THR A 80 -0.37 -2.21 -17.17
CA THR A 80 0.31 -2.89 -16.05
C THR A 80 -0.11 -4.36 -15.95
N PRO A 81 0.81 -5.35 -15.86
CA PRO A 81 0.45 -6.77 -15.77
C PRO A 81 -0.45 -7.10 -14.58
N GLN A 82 -1.36 -8.07 -14.75
CA GLN A 82 -2.23 -8.50 -13.66
C GLN A 82 -1.45 -8.92 -12.41
N GLY A 83 -1.91 -8.50 -11.23
CA GLY A 83 -1.27 -8.79 -9.93
C GLY A 83 -0.12 -7.87 -9.54
N TRP A 84 0.36 -7.01 -10.46
CA TRP A 84 1.40 -6.01 -10.20
C TRP A 84 0.83 -4.60 -10.18
N THR A 85 1.61 -3.64 -9.68
CA THR A 85 1.33 -2.19 -9.76
C THR A 85 2.50 -1.46 -10.42
N THR A 86 2.25 -0.54 -11.36
CA THR A 86 3.29 0.27 -11.99
C THR A 86 3.56 1.55 -11.19
N TRP A 87 4.84 1.88 -11.03
CA TRP A 87 5.30 3.08 -10.31
C TRP A 87 6.35 3.84 -11.11
N TRP A 88 6.43 5.17 -10.95
CA TRP A 88 7.48 6.00 -11.55
C TRP A 88 7.77 7.27 -10.74
N ARG A 89 9.02 7.76 -10.80
CA ARG A 89 9.40 9.07 -10.24
C ARG A 89 8.66 10.18 -10.98
N LYS A 90 8.01 11.07 -10.23
CA LYS A 90 7.35 12.27 -10.75
C LYS A 90 8.26 13.50 -10.62
N GLY A 91 8.16 14.41 -11.59
CA GLY A 91 8.81 15.73 -11.55
C GLY A 91 10.21 15.80 -12.16
N GLY A 92 10.66 17.04 -12.44
CA GLY A 92 11.94 17.31 -13.08
C GLY A 92 12.03 16.75 -14.51
N ASP A 93 13.17 16.15 -14.82
CA ASP A 93 13.46 15.48 -16.11
C ASP A 93 12.85 14.08 -16.23
N TYR A 94 12.18 13.58 -15.19
CA TYR A 94 11.47 12.30 -15.16
C TYR A 94 10.02 12.47 -15.61
N GLY A 95 9.43 11.42 -16.19
CA GLY A 95 8.03 11.44 -16.56
C GLY A 95 7.41 10.06 -16.68
N GLN A 96 6.08 10.04 -16.81
CA GLN A 96 5.25 8.85 -16.97
C GLN A 96 5.80 7.91 -18.06
N PRO A 97 6.06 6.63 -17.75
CA PRO A 97 6.48 5.64 -18.74
C PRO A 97 5.31 5.23 -19.65
N GLU A 98 5.63 4.55 -20.74
CA GLU A 98 4.69 3.62 -21.38
C GLU A 98 4.98 2.20 -20.87
N VAL A 99 3.94 1.40 -20.64
CA VAL A 99 4.06 0.00 -20.20
C VAL A 99 3.17 -0.89 -21.05
N LYS A 100 3.69 -2.04 -21.49
CA LYS A 100 2.98 -3.04 -22.31
C LYS A 100 3.32 -4.43 -21.79
N THR A 101 2.32 -5.30 -21.63
CA THR A 101 2.53 -6.74 -21.72
C THR A 101 2.78 -7.11 -23.18
N ILE A 102 3.87 -7.81 -23.47
CA ILE A 102 4.29 -8.16 -24.83
C ILE A 102 4.20 -9.69 -25.04
N PRO A 103 3.61 -10.18 -26.13
CA PRO A 103 3.42 -11.61 -26.40
C PRO A 103 4.61 -12.27 -27.10
N ASN A 104 4.78 -13.58 -26.91
CA ASN A 104 5.86 -14.43 -27.44
C ASN A 104 5.72 -14.74 -28.94
N VAL A 105 5.63 -13.67 -29.74
CA VAL A 105 5.53 -13.65 -31.21
C VAL A 105 6.38 -12.53 -31.80
N ALA A 106 6.51 -12.49 -33.12
CA ALA A 106 7.24 -11.41 -33.80
C ALA A 106 6.57 -10.04 -33.55
N PRO A 107 7.33 -8.95 -33.30
CA PRO A 107 8.79 -8.84 -33.45
C PRO A 107 9.62 -9.29 -32.23
N PHE A 108 8.99 -9.56 -31.08
CA PHE A 108 9.67 -9.80 -29.80
C PHE A 108 10.52 -11.08 -29.76
N THR A 109 10.29 -12.01 -30.69
CA THR A 109 11.02 -13.28 -30.84
C THR A 109 12.10 -13.28 -31.94
N GLY A 110 12.59 -12.09 -32.31
CA GLY A 110 13.63 -11.91 -33.34
C GLY A 110 15.06 -12.25 -32.90
N GLU A 111 16.04 -11.70 -33.62
CA GLU A 111 17.49 -11.86 -33.36
C GLU A 111 17.91 -11.37 -31.96
N LEU A 112 17.17 -10.41 -31.40
CA LEU A 112 17.22 -10.03 -29.98
C LEU A 112 15.88 -10.37 -29.31
N PRO A 113 15.77 -11.54 -28.63
CA PRO A 113 14.57 -11.91 -27.88
C PRO A 113 14.27 -10.92 -26.76
N ARG A 114 13.09 -10.29 -26.84
CA ARG A 114 12.54 -9.35 -25.85
C ARG A 114 11.61 -10.02 -24.83
N ILE A 115 11.52 -11.34 -24.91
CA ILE A 115 10.84 -12.25 -23.99
C ILE A 115 11.83 -13.39 -23.72
N ARG A 116 11.88 -13.88 -22.49
CA ARG A 116 12.81 -14.91 -22.01
C ARG A 116 12.12 -16.27 -21.87
N SER A 117 10.86 -16.26 -21.45
CA SER A 117 10.10 -17.38 -20.92
C SER A 117 8.65 -17.33 -21.42
N GLY A 118 7.80 -18.27 -20.94
CA GLY A 118 6.35 -18.19 -21.05
C GLY A 118 5.75 -17.86 -22.43
N ASN A 119 4.64 -17.13 -22.38
CA ASN A 119 3.89 -16.55 -23.49
C ASN A 119 3.94 -15.01 -23.47
N TYR A 120 4.31 -14.39 -22.35
CA TYR A 120 4.38 -12.93 -22.18
C TYR A 120 5.64 -12.50 -21.43
N ALA A 121 6.00 -11.23 -21.61
CA ALA A 121 6.87 -10.48 -20.69
C ALA A 121 6.35 -9.04 -20.58
N THR A 122 7.03 -8.21 -19.79
CA THR A 122 6.77 -6.76 -19.79
C THR A 122 7.72 -6.01 -20.72
N LEU A 123 7.26 -4.87 -21.23
CA LEU A 123 8.04 -3.78 -21.81
C LEU A 123 7.61 -2.49 -21.12
N LEU A 124 8.53 -1.87 -20.38
CA LEU A 124 8.39 -0.52 -19.85
C LEU A 124 9.40 0.39 -20.54
N PHE A 125 9.00 1.57 -21.01
CA PHE A 125 9.95 2.47 -21.70
C PHE A 125 9.64 3.95 -21.53
N THR A 126 10.67 4.77 -21.76
CA THR A 126 10.57 6.24 -21.87
C THR A 126 11.30 6.73 -23.12
N PHE A 127 10.87 7.88 -23.64
CA PHE A 127 11.39 8.47 -24.88
C PHE A 127 11.85 9.91 -24.58
N TYR A 128 13.16 10.19 -24.74
CA TYR A 128 13.82 11.47 -24.44
C TYR A 128 13.51 12.06 -23.04
N ARG A 129 13.39 11.20 -22.03
CA ARG A 129 13.10 11.56 -20.62
C ARG A 129 13.89 10.65 -19.68
N LEU A 130 14.12 11.05 -18.42
CA LEU A 130 14.80 10.16 -17.47
C LEU A 130 13.83 9.10 -16.95
N GLN A 131 14.37 7.89 -16.73
CA GLN A 131 13.67 6.73 -16.23
C GLN A 131 14.08 6.47 -14.77
N ASP A 132 13.12 6.33 -13.87
CA ASP A 132 13.30 5.74 -12.53
C ASP A 132 11.94 5.17 -12.11
N THR A 133 11.72 3.90 -12.47
CA THR A 133 10.36 3.32 -12.61
C THR A 133 10.41 1.80 -12.80
N GLY A 134 9.32 1.14 -12.46
CA GLY A 134 9.14 -0.29 -12.66
C GLY A 134 7.81 -0.79 -12.12
N PHE A 135 7.87 -1.93 -11.45
CA PHE A 135 6.70 -2.62 -10.90
C PHE A 135 6.88 -2.87 -9.40
N TYR A 136 5.78 -3.01 -8.67
CA TYR A 136 5.78 -3.55 -7.31
C TYR A 136 4.62 -4.52 -7.07
N GLN A 137 4.77 -5.36 -6.04
CA GLN A 137 3.72 -6.23 -5.53
C GLN A 137 3.86 -6.40 -4.01
N VAL A 138 2.76 -6.34 -3.27
CA VAL A 138 2.74 -6.64 -1.84
C VAL A 138 2.39 -8.12 -1.64
N VAL A 139 3.22 -8.82 -0.87
CA VAL A 139 3.04 -10.22 -0.47
C VAL A 139 2.76 -10.26 1.02
N THR A 140 1.69 -10.93 1.43
CA THR A 140 1.12 -10.90 2.79
C THR A 140 0.89 -12.31 3.32
N GLY A 141 0.96 -12.51 4.64
CA GLY A 141 0.75 -13.82 5.27
C GLY A 141 2.03 -14.67 5.35
N LEU A 142 3.18 -14.02 5.32
CA LEU A 142 4.50 -14.61 5.50
C LEU A 142 4.85 -14.70 7.00
N GLU A 143 5.67 -15.67 7.37
CA GLU A 143 6.15 -15.83 8.75
C GLU A 143 7.15 -14.69 9.11
N PRO A 144 6.95 -13.91 10.18
CA PRO A 144 7.91 -12.91 10.62
C PRO A 144 9.29 -13.50 10.94
N ASN A 145 10.35 -12.79 10.58
CA ASN A 145 11.75 -13.25 10.65
C ASN A 145 12.07 -14.49 9.78
N SER A 146 11.22 -14.84 8.81
CA SER A 146 11.61 -15.71 7.71
C SER A 146 12.48 -14.93 6.70
N THR A 147 13.47 -15.61 6.10
CA THR A 147 14.27 -15.00 5.04
C THR A 147 13.57 -15.19 3.71
N VAL A 148 13.27 -14.09 3.02
CA VAL A 148 12.82 -14.12 1.62
C VAL A 148 13.91 -13.62 0.68
N GLN A 149 13.96 -14.20 -0.52
CA GLN A 149 14.90 -13.84 -1.58
C GLN A 149 14.15 -13.47 -2.85
N LEU A 150 14.36 -12.24 -3.32
CA LEU A 150 13.81 -11.71 -4.56
C LEU A 150 14.87 -11.73 -5.66
N SER A 151 14.47 -12.15 -6.85
CA SER A 151 15.23 -11.94 -8.09
C SER A 151 14.26 -11.77 -9.27
N ALA A 152 14.74 -11.25 -10.39
CA ALA A 152 13.97 -11.21 -11.64
C ALA A 152 14.89 -11.15 -12.84
N TYR A 153 14.44 -11.60 -14.01
CA TYR A 153 15.21 -11.42 -15.23
C TYR A 153 14.85 -10.11 -15.93
N ALA A 154 15.86 -9.32 -16.27
CA ALA A 154 15.68 -8.07 -17.01
C ALA A 154 16.55 -8.01 -18.25
N HIS A 155 16.10 -7.25 -19.25
CA HIS A 155 16.79 -6.96 -20.50
C HIS A 155 16.55 -5.48 -20.83
N GLY A 156 17.61 -4.73 -21.09
CA GLY A 156 17.57 -3.33 -21.47
C GLY A 156 17.94 -3.08 -22.93
N TRP A 157 17.26 -2.14 -23.59
CA TRP A 157 17.72 -1.51 -24.81
C TRP A 157 17.80 0.00 -24.61
N SER A 158 19.01 0.54 -24.64
CA SER A 158 19.28 1.95 -24.39
C SER A 158 20.13 2.54 -25.50
N CYS A 159 19.55 3.37 -26.38
CA CYS A 159 20.28 3.95 -27.51
C CYS A 159 19.64 5.24 -28.08
N ASP A 160 20.45 6.09 -28.71
CA ASP A 160 20.06 7.38 -29.30
C ASP A 160 19.88 7.34 -30.84
N ASN A 161 20.03 6.18 -31.49
CA ASN A 161 19.96 6.02 -32.94
C ASN A 161 18.80 5.11 -33.39
N ASP A 162 18.42 5.21 -34.66
CA ASP A 162 17.34 4.43 -35.30
C ASP A 162 17.81 3.06 -35.86
N ASP A 163 18.66 2.32 -35.13
CA ASP A 163 19.00 0.94 -35.54
C ASP A 163 17.76 0.02 -35.42
N LYS A 164 17.50 -0.72 -36.49
CA LYS A 164 16.30 -1.57 -36.63
C LYS A 164 16.32 -2.84 -35.81
N LEU A 165 17.49 -3.28 -35.35
CA LEU A 165 17.64 -4.45 -34.48
C LEU A 165 17.47 -4.05 -33.00
N GLY A 166 17.77 -2.79 -32.68
CA GLY A 166 17.63 -2.25 -31.33
C GLY A 166 18.72 -2.73 -30.36
N TYR A 167 19.98 -2.64 -30.78
CA TYR A 167 21.11 -2.78 -29.86
C TYR A 167 21.30 -1.50 -29.02
N SER A 168 21.80 -1.68 -27.80
CA SER A 168 22.19 -0.60 -26.90
C SER A 168 23.44 0.09 -27.41
N CYS A 169 23.54 1.41 -27.20
CA CYS A 169 24.63 2.20 -27.75
C CYS A 169 25.05 3.37 -26.86
N ALA A 170 26.13 4.05 -27.24
CA ALA A 170 26.76 5.14 -26.51
C ALA A 170 27.24 4.73 -25.10
N ASP A 171 26.60 5.18 -24.02
CA ASP A 171 27.02 4.86 -22.64
C ASP A 171 26.45 3.50 -22.20
N PRO A 172 27.30 2.45 -22.00
CA PRO A 172 26.83 1.13 -21.58
C PRO A 172 26.39 1.09 -20.11
N TRP A 173 26.51 2.18 -19.36
CA TRP A 173 25.90 2.40 -18.04
C TRP A 173 24.73 3.39 -18.10
N ASN A 174 24.17 3.67 -19.28
CA ASN A 174 23.00 4.55 -19.34
C ASN A 174 21.80 3.97 -18.60
N GLN A 175 21.58 2.66 -18.69
CA GLN A 175 20.44 1.97 -18.08
C GLN A 175 20.91 0.94 -17.06
N THR A 176 20.34 0.99 -15.86
CA THR A 176 20.61 0.03 -14.77
C THR A 176 19.32 -0.55 -14.19
N PHE A 177 19.45 -1.73 -13.61
CA PHE A 177 18.38 -2.57 -13.11
C PHE A 177 18.66 -2.96 -11.66
N GLN A 178 17.63 -2.94 -10.82
CA GLN A 178 17.66 -3.42 -9.44
C GLN A 178 16.38 -4.17 -9.11
N VAL A 179 16.47 -5.12 -8.19
CA VAL A 179 15.33 -5.67 -7.46
C VAL A 179 15.41 -5.22 -6.01
N GLY A 180 14.29 -4.98 -5.34
CA GLY A 180 14.25 -4.48 -3.97
C GLY A 180 13.13 -5.10 -3.14
N ILE A 181 13.33 -5.22 -1.83
CA ILE A 181 12.31 -5.69 -0.89
C ILE A 181 12.18 -4.66 0.24
N GLU A 182 10.99 -4.10 0.43
CA GLU A 182 10.64 -3.40 1.67
C GLU A 182 10.14 -4.46 2.68
N PRO A 183 10.78 -4.61 3.87
CA PRO A 183 10.49 -5.68 4.82
C PRO A 183 9.08 -5.73 5.44
N ASN A 184 8.27 -4.67 5.33
CA ASN A 184 7.03 -4.50 6.09
C ASN A 184 5.76 -4.40 5.22
N GLY A 185 5.90 -4.29 3.90
CA GLY A 185 4.80 -4.13 2.95
C GLY A 185 4.59 -2.70 2.43
N GLY A 186 5.46 -1.76 2.78
CA GLY A 186 5.41 -0.36 2.32
C GLY A 186 5.62 -0.23 0.82
N THR A 187 4.71 0.49 0.14
CA THR A 187 4.65 0.53 -1.33
C THR A 187 5.38 1.72 -1.97
N ASP A 188 6.11 2.53 -1.21
CA ASP A 188 6.93 3.60 -1.76
C ASP A 188 8.28 3.06 -2.29
N PRO A 189 8.56 3.13 -3.61
CA PRO A 189 9.84 2.72 -4.20
C PRO A 189 11.02 3.66 -3.89
N PHE A 190 10.78 4.81 -3.24
CA PHE A 190 11.82 5.75 -2.85
C PHE A 190 12.25 5.63 -1.38
N SER A 191 11.47 4.92 -0.56
CA SER A 191 11.72 4.70 0.86
C SER A 191 13.11 4.08 1.11
N PRO A 192 13.87 4.60 2.10
CA PRO A 192 15.16 4.04 2.49
C PRO A 192 15.03 2.66 3.14
N SER A 193 13.83 2.24 3.55
CA SER A 193 13.55 0.88 4.04
C SER A 193 13.58 -0.19 2.95
N VAL A 194 13.54 0.19 1.66
CA VAL A 194 13.64 -0.78 0.56
C VAL A 194 15.07 -1.31 0.43
N ILE A 195 15.27 -2.58 0.79
CA ILE A 195 16.55 -3.28 0.65
C ILE A 195 16.76 -3.62 -0.84
N TRP A 196 17.54 -2.79 -1.53
CA TRP A 196 17.87 -2.96 -2.96
C TRP A 196 19.05 -3.89 -3.21
N SER A 197 19.00 -4.63 -4.33
CA SER A 197 20.17 -5.23 -4.95
C SER A 197 21.17 -4.15 -5.40
N GLY A 198 22.42 -4.54 -5.62
CA GLY A 198 23.36 -3.69 -6.37
C GLY A 198 22.81 -3.35 -7.76
N GLU A 199 23.17 -2.18 -8.28
CA GLU A 199 22.83 -1.80 -9.66
C GLU A 199 23.53 -2.70 -10.67
N GLN A 200 22.73 -3.44 -11.44
CA GLN A 200 23.19 -4.32 -12.50
C GLN A 200 22.87 -3.74 -13.88
N ARG A 201 23.64 -4.17 -14.88
CA ARG A 201 23.39 -3.86 -16.29
C ARG A 201 22.91 -5.10 -16.99
N SER A 202 22.01 -4.93 -17.96
CA SER A 202 21.49 -6.03 -18.77
C SER A 202 21.26 -5.64 -20.25
N PRO A 203 22.24 -5.05 -20.95
CA PRO A 203 22.04 -4.57 -22.32
C PRO A 203 21.91 -5.74 -23.31
N ASP A 204 20.87 -5.71 -24.13
CA ASP A 204 20.69 -6.55 -25.33
C ASP A 204 20.57 -8.07 -25.08
N HIS A 205 20.43 -8.50 -23.83
CA HIS A 205 20.10 -9.88 -23.44
C HIS A 205 19.54 -9.92 -22.01
N TYR A 206 18.81 -10.99 -21.68
CA TYR A 206 18.31 -11.20 -20.32
C TYR A 206 19.41 -11.68 -19.36
N ASN A 207 19.54 -10.98 -18.22
CA ASN A 207 20.37 -11.37 -17.08
C ASN A 207 19.52 -11.42 -15.81
N LEU A 208 19.95 -12.23 -14.84
CA LEU A 208 19.33 -12.27 -13.51
C LEU A 208 19.73 -11.02 -12.73
N ILE A 209 18.74 -10.27 -12.26
CA ILE A 209 18.88 -9.12 -11.39
C ILE A 209 18.62 -9.56 -9.94
N GLY A 210 19.47 -9.09 -9.03
CA GLY A 210 19.62 -9.70 -7.71
C GLY A 210 20.46 -10.98 -7.75
N PRO A 211 20.23 -11.93 -6.83
CA PRO A 211 19.21 -11.86 -5.78
C PRO A 211 19.45 -10.74 -4.76
N VAL A 212 18.38 -10.31 -4.10
CA VAL A 212 18.43 -9.57 -2.83
C VAL A 212 17.64 -10.36 -1.77
N THR A 213 18.07 -10.29 -0.52
CA THR A 213 17.42 -10.98 0.61
C THR A 213 16.98 -10.00 1.67
N ALA A 214 15.78 -10.21 2.22
CA ALA A 214 15.25 -9.48 3.35
C ALA A 214 14.72 -10.46 4.40
N GLN A 215 14.66 -10.02 5.66
CA GLN A 215 13.79 -10.65 6.66
C GLN A 215 12.39 -10.10 6.50
N VAL A 216 11.38 -10.96 6.66
CA VAL A 216 9.98 -10.53 6.75
C VAL A 216 9.77 -9.82 8.09
N GLY A 217 9.24 -8.59 8.05
CA GLY A 217 8.96 -7.76 9.22
C GLY A 217 7.80 -8.30 10.07
N ALA A 218 7.58 -7.66 11.23
CA ALA A 218 6.61 -8.12 12.22
C ALA A 218 5.16 -8.21 11.68
N GLY A 219 4.80 -7.42 10.67
CA GLY A 219 3.51 -7.46 9.98
C GLY A 219 3.30 -8.64 9.01
N GLY A 220 4.24 -9.59 8.93
CA GLY A 220 4.11 -10.79 8.09
C GLY A 220 3.90 -10.49 6.60
N SER A 221 4.44 -9.36 6.13
CA SER A 221 4.19 -8.82 4.80
C SER A 221 5.42 -8.10 4.27
N VAL A 222 5.68 -8.18 2.95
CA VAL A 222 6.78 -7.48 2.28
C VAL A 222 6.28 -6.84 0.97
N CYS A 223 6.91 -5.76 0.53
CA CYS A 223 6.68 -5.23 -0.82
C CYS A 223 7.91 -5.48 -1.69
N VAL A 224 7.73 -6.20 -2.80
CA VAL A 224 8.78 -6.40 -3.79
C VAL A 224 8.74 -5.30 -4.84
N PHE A 225 9.91 -4.87 -5.31
CA PHE A 225 10.07 -3.88 -6.36
C PHE A 225 11.00 -4.38 -7.46
N LEU A 226 10.57 -4.17 -8.70
CA LEU A 226 11.41 -4.22 -9.89
C LEU A 226 11.70 -2.78 -10.30
N ARG A 227 12.97 -2.42 -10.58
CA ARG A 227 13.39 -1.04 -10.82
C ARG A 227 14.32 -0.91 -12.01
N SER A 228 13.91 -0.10 -12.99
CA SER A 228 14.74 0.35 -14.10
C SER A 228 15.05 1.84 -13.94
N LYS A 229 16.32 2.20 -14.15
CA LYS A 229 16.82 3.57 -14.03
C LYS A 229 17.57 3.96 -15.30
N THR A 230 17.53 5.24 -15.67
CA THR A 230 18.46 5.79 -16.67
C THR A 230 19.18 7.06 -16.22
N LYS A 231 20.36 7.26 -16.82
CA LYS A 231 21.34 8.31 -16.53
C LYS A 231 21.26 9.49 -17.50
N TRP A 232 20.88 9.21 -18.75
CA TRP A 232 20.74 10.15 -19.86
C TRP A 232 19.41 9.92 -20.58
N GLN A 233 18.80 11.00 -21.04
CA GLN A 233 17.50 11.02 -21.74
C GLN A 233 17.61 10.50 -23.19
N TYR A 234 18.03 9.26 -23.39
CA TYR A 234 18.17 8.68 -24.74
C TYR A 234 16.82 8.49 -25.44
N LYS A 235 16.87 8.39 -26.77
CA LYS A 235 15.71 8.11 -27.63
C LYS A 235 14.99 6.81 -27.24
N TYR A 236 15.72 5.72 -27.15
CA TYR A 236 15.24 4.39 -26.76
C TYR A 236 15.79 4.03 -25.38
N GLN A 237 14.90 3.60 -24.48
CA GLN A 237 15.19 3.29 -23.08
C GLN A 237 14.23 2.18 -22.60
N ASP A 238 14.21 1.08 -23.33
CA ASP A 238 13.30 -0.02 -23.08
C ASP A 238 13.83 -0.90 -21.94
N ALA A 239 12.98 -1.21 -20.98
CA ALA A 239 13.22 -2.08 -19.85
C ALA A 239 12.21 -3.25 -19.91
N TYR A 240 12.70 -4.40 -20.33
CA TYR A 240 11.95 -5.64 -20.41
C TYR A 240 12.17 -6.45 -19.12
N TRP A 241 11.09 -6.90 -18.47
CA TRP A 241 11.14 -7.81 -17.30
C TRP A 241 10.36 -9.08 -17.56
N ASP A 242 10.91 -10.20 -17.10
CA ASP A 242 10.39 -11.56 -17.24
C ASP A 242 10.89 -12.42 -16.04
N ASP A 243 10.30 -13.60 -15.80
CA ASP A 243 10.66 -14.56 -14.74
C ASP A 243 11.05 -13.87 -13.40
N ALA A 244 10.16 -13.06 -12.82
CA ALA A 244 10.33 -12.57 -11.45
C ALA A 244 10.07 -13.70 -10.43
N SER A 245 10.78 -13.71 -9.31
CA SER A 245 10.65 -14.76 -8.29
C SER A 245 10.95 -14.23 -6.89
N LEU A 246 10.01 -14.41 -5.96
CA LEU A 246 10.22 -14.25 -4.53
C LEU A 246 10.02 -15.61 -3.86
N VAL A 247 11.06 -16.16 -3.25
CA VAL A 247 10.99 -17.43 -2.52
C VAL A 247 11.40 -17.25 -1.06
N MET A 248 10.78 -18.03 -0.17
CA MET A 248 11.29 -18.18 1.20
C MET A 248 12.54 -19.08 1.16
N THR A 249 13.67 -18.61 1.69
CA THR A 249 14.96 -19.31 1.73
C THR A 249 15.38 -19.74 3.13
N SER A 250 14.68 -19.27 4.16
CA SER A 250 14.60 -19.94 5.46
C SER A 250 13.24 -19.64 6.09
N PRO A 251 12.63 -20.59 6.82
CA PRO A 251 11.53 -20.25 7.73
C PRO A 251 11.99 -19.24 8.79
N GLY A 252 11.04 -18.67 9.51
CA GLY A 252 11.32 -17.96 10.74
C GLY A 252 12.04 -18.87 11.73
N THR A 253 13.00 -18.32 12.47
CA THR A 253 13.52 -19.05 13.65
C THR A 253 12.58 -18.75 14.81
N PRO A 254 11.83 -19.72 15.35
CA PRO A 254 11.00 -19.47 16.53
C PRO A 254 11.90 -19.02 17.69
N PRO A 255 11.46 -18.06 18.52
CA PRO A 255 12.26 -17.61 19.66
C PRO A 255 12.64 -18.81 20.52
N THR A 256 13.94 -18.98 20.73
CA THR A 256 14.46 -20.10 21.52
C THR A 256 14.32 -19.77 23.00
N ASP A 257 13.29 -20.31 23.65
CA ASP A 257 12.99 -20.20 25.09
C ASP A 257 14.28 -20.18 25.93
N THR A 258 14.66 -18.99 26.41
CA THR A 258 15.94 -18.78 27.09
C THR A 258 15.70 -18.71 28.60
N PRO A 259 16.30 -19.61 29.42
CA PRO A 259 15.95 -19.71 30.85
C PRO A 259 16.11 -18.40 31.64
N LEU A 260 15.00 -17.96 32.23
CA LEU A 260 14.85 -16.68 32.93
C LEU A 260 15.78 -16.54 34.17
N PRO A 261 16.58 -15.45 34.29
CA PRO A 261 17.40 -15.17 35.47
C PRO A 261 16.61 -14.60 36.67
N PRO A 262 17.08 -14.78 37.93
CA PRO A 262 16.26 -14.57 39.12
C PRO A 262 15.85 -13.09 39.41
N PRO A 263 14.73 -12.87 40.13
CA PRO A 263 14.08 -11.57 40.25
C PRO A 263 14.74 -10.58 41.24
N PRO A 264 14.67 -9.26 40.97
CA PRO A 264 15.10 -8.20 41.89
C PRO A 264 14.02 -7.78 42.92
N THR A 265 14.46 -7.13 44.00
CA THR A 265 13.61 -6.67 45.12
C THR A 265 13.01 -5.26 44.87
N PRO A 266 11.71 -5.01 45.13
CA PRO A 266 11.04 -3.74 44.78
C PRO A 266 11.22 -2.59 45.80
N THR A 267 10.92 -1.36 45.37
CA THR A 267 10.72 -0.16 46.19
C THR A 267 9.72 0.78 45.47
N TYR A 268 8.92 1.56 46.21
CA TYR A 268 7.72 2.25 45.67
C TYR A 268 7.93 3.73 45.30
N GLY A 269 7.13 4.21 44.35
CA GLY A 269 6.94 5.64 43.98
C GLY A 269 5.44 6.00 43.78
N PRO A 270 5.10 7.30 43.61
CA PRO A 270 3.71 7.78 43.54
C PRO A 270 3.04 7.65 42.15
N SER A 271 1.72 7.85 42.08
CA SER A 271 0.82 7.45 40.98
C SER A 271 0.17 8.63 40.20
N PRO A 272 -0.13 8.49 38.88
CA PRO A 272 -0.81 9.49 38.04
C PRO A 272 -2.36 9.41 38.04
N THR A 273 -3.02 10.27 37.25
CA THR A 273 -4.48 10.55 37.24
C THR A 273 -5.14 10.17 35.88
N PRO A 274 -6.41 9.68 35.83
CA PRO A 274 -7.01 9.11 34.60
C PRO A 274 -7.79 10.09 33.67
N ARG A 275 -8.09 9.63 32.44
CA ARG A 275 -8.88 10.31 31.38
C ARG A 275 -10.32 9.72 31.24
N ALA A 276 -11.20 10.40 30.51
CA ALA A 276 -12.66 10.16 30.45
C ALA A 276 -13.13 9.04 29.48
N THR A 277 -14.46 8.85 29.38
CA THR A 277 -15.14 7.69 28.77
C THR A 277 -16.39 8.16 27.97
N PRO A 278 -16.80 7.50 26.85
CA PRO A 278 -17.95 7.90 26.03
C PRO A 278 -19.29 8.05 26.77
N THR A 279 -20.14 8.95 26.29
CA THR A 279 -21.40 9.36 26.94
C THR A 279 -22.63 9.10 26.04
N PRO A 280 -23.63 8.31 26.47
CA PRO A 280 -24.89 8.13 25.74
C PRO A 280 -25.78 9.39 25.78
N ARG A 281 -26.54 9.63 24.69
CA ARG A 281 -27.58 10.68 24.63
C ARG A 281 -28.92 10.24 25.26
N PRO A 282 -29.84 11.18 25.55
CA PRO A 282 -31.18 10.86 26.08
C PRO A 282 -32.11 10.10 25.11
N ASP A 283 -31.83 10.14 23.81
CA ASP A 283 -32.46 9.29 22.78
C ASP A 283 -31.87 7.86 22.75
N GLY A 284 -30.85 7.60 23.59
CA GLY A 284 -30.10 6.36 23.70
C GLY A 284 -29.04 6.17 22.60
N ALA A 285 -28.84 7.14 21.71
CA ALA A 285 -27.77 7.09 20.72
C ALA A 285 -26.39 7.18 21.41
N ILE A 286 -25.46 6.33 20.99
CA ILE A 286 -24.05 6.47 21.35
C ILE A 286 -23.45 7.48 20.38
N VAL A 287 -22.87 8.55 20.92
CA VAL A 287 -22.25 9.60 20.13
C VAL A 287 -20.83 9.86 20.62
N HIS A 288 -19.98 10.21 19.68
CA HIS A 288 -18.64 10.72 19.91
C HIS A 288 -18.65 12.21 19.54
N VAL A 289 -18.04 13.05 20.36
CA VAL A 289 -17.82 14.47 20.03
C VAL A 289 -16.38 14.58 19.58
N VAL A 290 -16.19 14.91 18.30
CA VAL A 290 -14.89 14.94 17.60
C VAL A 290 -13.92 15.85 18.35
N GLU A 291 -12.82 15.28 18.83
CA GLU A 291 -11.71 16.03 19.40
C GLU A 291 -10.69 16.42 18.31
N SER A 292 -9.65 17.16 18.67
CA SER A 292 -8.60 17.54 17.72
C SER A 292 -7.72 16.34 17.37
N GLY A 293 -7.64 16.00 16.08
CA GLY A 293 -6.89 14.85 15.56
C GLY A 293 -7.76 13.62 15.23
N ASP A 294 -9.04 13.63 15.59
CA ASP A 294 -9.97 12.58 15.16
C ASP A 294 -10.22 12.60 13.64
N THR A 295 -10.34 11.41 13.06
CA THR A 295 -10.78 11.20 11.67
C THR A 295 -11.97 10.25 11.67
N LEU A 296 -12.83 10.29 10.63
CA LEU A 296 -14.00 9.39 10.58
C LEU A 296 -13.59 7.90 10.62
N PHE A 297 -12.41 7.57 10.07
CA PHE A 297 -11.79 6.24 10.16
C PHE A 297 -11.23 5.94 11.55
N GLY A 298 -10.53 6.87 12.19
CA GLY A 298 -10.05 6.73 13.57
C GLY A 298 -11.18 6.50 14.57
N ILE A 299 -12.28 7.24 14.43
CA ILE A 299 -13.52 7.04 15.21
C ILE A 299 -14.13 5.67 14.92
N ALA A 300 -14.19 5.24 13.66
CA ALA A 300 -14.69 3.91 13.29
C ALA A 300 -13.91 2.78 13.99
N LEU A 301 -12.58 2.85 13.95
CA LEU A 301 -11.69 1.94 14.67
C LEU A 301 -11.88 2.02 16.20
N MET A 302 -11.93 3.22 16.77
CA MET A 302 -12.08 3.46 18.22
C MET A 302 -13.32 2.79 18.81
N TYR A 303 -14.43 2.73 18.05
CA TYR A 303 -15.68 2.11 18.49
C TYR A 303 -15.94 0.72 17.90
N GLY A 304 -15.03 0.17 17.08
CA GLY A 304 -15.20 -1.14 16.46
C GLY A 304 -16.38 -1.24 15.49
N VAL A 305 -16.66 -0.16 14.75
CA VAL A 305 -17.75 -0.07 13.76
C VAL A 305 -17.21 0.22 12.37
N GLU A 306 -17.99 -0.06 11.32
CA GLU A 306 -17.58 0.28 9.95
C GLU A 306 -17.69 1.78 9.68
N THR A 307 -16.69 2.36 9.01
CA THR A 307 -16.72 3.78 8.57
C THR A 307 -17.93 4.09 7.68
N GLU A 308 -18.41 3.09 6.93
CA GLU A 308 -19.61 3.17 6.11
C GLU A 308 -20.89 3.27 6.96
N GLN A 309 -20.98 2.57 8.09
CA GLN A 309 -22.05 2.74 9.06
C GLN A 309 -22.04 4.17 9.63
N LEU A 310 -20.86 4.72 9.93
CA LEU A 310 -20.75 6.11 10.39
C LEU A 310 -21.18 7.11 9.30
N ARG A 311 -20.77 6.91 8.04
CA ARG A 311 -21.28 7.70 6.90
C ARG A 311 -22.80 7.67 6.83
N GLN A 312 -23.42 6.49 6.88
CA GLN A 312 -24.87 6.35 6.76
C GLN A 312 -25.64 6.97 7.92
N LEU A 313 -25.13 6.85 9.17
CA LEU A 313 -25.72 7.49 10.34
C LEU A 313 -25.56 9.02 10.37
N ASN A 314 -24.57 9.56 9.64
CA ASN A 314 -24.19 10.99 9.67
C ASN A 314 -24.25 11.67 8.28
N ALA A 315 -24.93 11.07 7.30
CA ALA A 315 -24.92 11.52 5.90
C ALA A 315 -25.45 12.95 5.67
N GLY A 316 -26.17 13.52 6.65
CA GLY A 316 -26.64 14.92 6.64
C GLY A 316 -25.78 15.90 7.43
N SER A 317 -24.67 15.46 8.05
CA SER A 317 -23.78 16.28 8.88
C SER A 317 -22.29 16.19 8.52
N LEU A 318 -21.87 15.23 7.68
CA LEU A 318 -20.50 15.17 7.15
C LEU A 318 -20.24 16.26 6.10
N GLY A 319 -19.00 16.76 6.06
CA GLY A 319 -18.53 17.67 5.01
C GLY A 319 -18.16 16.94 3.71
N PRO A 320 -17.70 17.68 2.68
CA PRO A 320 -17.15 17.09 1.47
C PRO A 320 -16.01 16.11 1.80
N ASN A 321 -15.95 14.98 1.08
CA ASN A 321 -14.94 13.92 1.29
C ASN A 321 -14.88 13.41 2.74
N ASP A 322 -16.04 13.20 3.37
CA ASP A 322 -16.20 12.71 4.75
C ASP A 322 -15.55 13.57 5.85
N MET A 323 -15.20 14.82 5.54
CA MET A 323 -14.56 15.74 6.47
C MET A 323 -15.44 15.99 7.71
N ILE A 324 -14.83 15.85 8.88
CA ILE A 324 -15.40 16.13 10.20
C ILE A 324 -14.68 17.32 10.85
N ASN A 325 -15.35 18.00 11.77
CA ASN A 325 -14.85 19.22 12.42
C ASN A 325 -14.79 19.02 13.94
N VAL A 326 -13.81 19.62 14.62
CA VAL A 326 -13.71 19.55 16.09
C VAL A 326 -14.98 20.12 16.75
N GLY A 327 -15.51 19.42 17.75
CA GLY A 327 -16.79 19.72 18.40
C GLY A 327 -18.04 19.18 17.67
N GLN A 328 -17.90 18.64 16.45
CA GLN A 328 -18.98 17.95 15.76
C GLN A 328 -19.36 16.67 16.52
N ALA A 329 -20.65 16.36 16.63
CA ALA A 329 -21.11 15.13 17.24
C ALA A 329 -21.43 14.07 16.18
N ILE A 330 -20.61 13.03 16.10
CA ILE A 330 -20.77 11.86 15.23
C ILE A 330 -21.60 10.79 15.96
N VAL A 331 -22.68 10.35 15.32
CA VAL A 331 -23.52 9.25 15.81
C VAL A 331 -22.84 7.92 15.49
N ILE A 332 -22.47 7.17 16.52
CA ILE A 332 -21.79 5.87 16.41
C ILE A 332 -22.83 4.75 16.24
N SER A 333 -23.92 4.82 17.01
CA SER A 333 -25.05 3.91 16.90
C SER A 333 -26.34 4.55 17.44
N ILE A 334 -27.48 4.07 16.95
CA ILE A 334 -28.82 4.37 17.47
C ILE A 334 -29.45 3.09 18.03
N PRO A 335 -30.21 3.15 19.13
CA PRO A 335 -30.76 1.96 19.75
C PRO A 335 -31.97 1.43 18.96
N SER A 336 -31.82 0.22 18.40
CA SER A 336 -32.96 -0.55 17.91
C SER A 336 -33.71 -1.19 19.09
N ALA A 337 -35.05 -1.17 19.07
CA ALA A 337 -35.83 -1.29 20.29
C ALA A 337 -36.21 -2.74 20.68
N SER A 338 -35.67 -3.19 21.83
CA SER A 338 -36.20 -4.25 22.72
C SER A 338 -36.06 -5.73 22.25
N PRO A 339 -36.09 -6.73 23.17
CA PRO A 339 -36.34 -6.64 24.62
C PRO A 339 -35.34 -7.33 25.58
N THR A 340 -35.21 -6.70 26.76
CA THR A 340 -35.08 -7.25 28.14
C THR A 340 -34.08 -8.40 28.45
N PRO A 341 -33.13 -8.21 29.40
CA PRO A 341 -32.25 -9.28 29.90
C PRO A 341 -32.95 -10.25 30.87
N SER A 342 -32.45 -11.50 30.91
CA SER A 342 -32.90 -12.58 31.80
C SER A 342 -31.85 -12.86 32.91
N PRO A 343 -32.23 -13.23 34.15
CA PRO A 343 -31.29 -13.32 35.28
C PRO A 343 -30.33 -14.53 35.24
N LEU A 344 -29.15 -14.33 35.84
CA LEU A 344 -28.04 -15.28 35.91
C LEU A 344 -28.29 -16.44 36.91
N PRO A 345 -27.94 -17.71 36.57
CA PRO A 345 -27.96 -18.83 37.52
C PRO A 345 -26.84 -18.77 38.58
N ALA A 346 -27.07 -19.40 39.74
CA ALA A 346 -26.11 -19.45 40.85
C ALA A 346 -24.99 -20.51 40.65
N PRO A 347 -23.80 -20.32 41.25
CA PRO A 347 -22.66 -21.23 41.08
C PRO A 347 -22.72 -22.49 42.00
N PRO A 348 -22.11 -23.61 41.60
CA PRO A 348 -21.90 -24.79 42.44
C PRO A 348 -20.61 -24.70 43.28
N THR A 349 -20.56 -25.44 44.41
CA THR A 349 -19.43 -25.47 45.35
C THR A 349 -19.05 -26.90 45.74
N THR A 350 -17.76 -27.27 45.60
CA THR A 350 -16.88 -28.06 46.50
C THR A 350 -15.69 -28.61 45.67
N GLU A 351 -14.41 -28.26 45.89
CA GLU A 351 -13.45 -28.52 47.01
C GLU A 351 -12.46 -29.69 46.68
N PRO A 352 -11.32 -29.90 47.38
CA PRO A 352 -10.02 -29.44 46.86
C PRO A 352 -8.91 -30.52 46.78
N THR A 353 -7.73 -30.18 46.21
CA THR A 353 -6.43 -30.86 46.50
C THR A 353 -5.19 -30.05 46.07
N ALA A 354 -4.26 -29.84 47.03
CA ALA A 354 -2.80 -29.58 46.94
C ALA A 354 -2.20 -28.41 46.11
N ALA A 355 -1.06 -27.92 46.61
CA ALA A 355 -0.18 -26.85 46.11
C ALA A 355 1.30 -27.37 46.14
N PRO A 356 2.41 -26.59 45.99
CA PRO A 356 2.57 -25.14 45.75
C PRO A 356 3.65 -24.74 44.69
N GLY A 357 3.76 -23.45 44.35
CA GLY A 357 4.90 -22.88 43.59
C GLY A 357 4.81 -21.37 43.33
N ALA A 358 5.92 -20.63 43.47
CA ALA A 358 6.07 -19.16 43.33
C ALA A 358 7.58 -18.78 43.29
N PRO A 359 8.01 -17.53 43.00
CA PRO A 359 7.47 -16.55 42.03
C PRO A 359 8.54 -15.81 41.16
N GLY A 360 8.22 -15.55 39.89
CA GLY A 360 8.59 -14.30 39.14
C GLY A 360 10.00 -14.09 38.55
N GLY A 361 10.02 -13.38 37.40
CA GLY A 361 11.15 -12.61 36.84
C GLY A 361 12.10 -13.31 35.86
N PRO A 362 12.71 -12.58 34.89
CA PRO A 362 12.40 -11.22 34.40
C PRO A 362 11.41 -11.27 33.22
N VAL A 363 11.04 -10.12 32.65
CA VAL A 363 9.95 -10.05 31.67
C VAL A 363 10.44 -10.30 30.24
N GLU A 364 10.25 -11.53 29.75
CA GLU A 364 9.93 -11.72 28.33
C GLU A 364 8.61 -11.00 28.05
N GLY A 365 8.60 -10.11 27.07
CA GLY A 365 7.44 -9.33 26.70
C GLY A 365 7.67 -8.63 25.38
N ALA A 366 6.55 -8.26 24.76
CA ALA A 366 6.49 -7.54 23.51
C ALA A 366 7.09 -6.12 23.63
N SER A 367 7.28 -5.45 22.50
CA SER A 367 7.87 -4.12 22.42
C SER A 367 7.11 -3.18 21.49
N ILE A 368 7.20 -1.88 21.80
CA ILE A 368 6.72 -0.81 20.95
C ILE A 368 7.88 0.16 20.76
N CYS A 369 8.25 0.44 19.51
CA CYS A 369 9.31 1.36 19.18
C CYS A 369 8.78 2.63 18.51
N VAL A 370 9.40 3.77 18.81
CA VAL A 370 8.92 5.10 18.40
C VAL A 370 10.07 6.00 17.95
N LEU A 371 9.83 6.83 16.94
CA LEU A 371 10.69 7.96 16.57
C LEU A 371 9.86 9.18 16.16
N ALA A 372 10.42 10.38 16.35
CA ALA A 372 9.86 11.63 15.83
C ALA A 372 10.75 12.20 14.74
N TYR A 373 10.18 12.87 13.73
CA TYR A 373 10.95 13.51 12.67
C TYR A 373 10.28 14.77 12.14
N HIS A 374 11.07 15.64 11.53
CA HIS A 374 10.59 16.89 10.93
C HIS A 374 9.98 16.58 9.56
N ASP A 375 8.66 16.48 9.50
CA ASP A 375 7.94 16.43 8.24
C ASP A 375 8.03 17.81 7.58
N ARG A 376 8.85 17.88 6.52
CA ARG A 376 9.18 19.10 5.78
C ARG A 376 8.36 19.24 4.51
N ASN A 377 7.85 18.11 4.00
CA ASN A 377 7.23 18.04 2.69
C ASN A 377 5.67 17.98 2.77
N GLY A 378 5.13 17.58 3.92
CA GLY A 378 3.70 17.47 4.24
C GLY A 378 3.04 16.14 3.87
N ASP A 379 3.80 15.08 3.57
CA ASP A 379 3.30 13.77 3.11
C ASP A 379 3.21 12.69 4.20
N THR A 380 3.73 12.95 5.41
CA THR A 380 3.73 12.06 6.58
C THR A 380 4.57 10.77 6.46
N PHE A 381 5.52 10.71 5.51
CA PHE A 381 6.53 9.63 5.41
C PHE A 381 7.97 10.17 5.48
N ARG A 382 8.72 9.74 6.49
CA ARG A 382 10.08 10.23 6.77
C ARG A 382 11.08 9.93 5.64
N ASP A 383 11.56 10.97 4.96
CA ASP A 383 12.75 10.88 4.11
C ASP A 383 14.03 11.05 4.96
N GLU A 384 14.69 9.95 5.31
CA GLU A 384 15.95 10.00 6.10
C GLU A 384 17.07 10.86 5.50
N ALA A 385 17.03 11.19 4.21
CA ALA A 385 18.03 12.04 3.56
C ALA A 385 17.72 13.55 3.62
N THR A 386 16.48 13.95 3.90
CA THR A 386 16.08 15.37 3.98
C THR A 386 15.39 15.76 5.30
N GLU A 387 14.90 14.79 6.08
CA GLU A 387 14.07 14.98 7.27
C GLU A 387 14.75 14.42 8.53
N GLU A 388 15.26 15.35 9.34
CA GLU A 388 15.93 15.04 10.60
C GLU A 388 14.99 14.41 11.65
N LEU A 389 15.55 13.52 12.46
CA LEU A 389 14.91 13.08 13.71
C LEU A 389 14.76 14.29 14.64
N LEU A 390 13.57 14.45 15.25
CA LEU A 390 13.26 15.60 16.09
C LEU A 390 13.51 15.31 17.57
N PRO A 391 14.38 16.08 18.25
CA PRO A 391 14.54 15.99 19.69
C PRO A 391 13.40 16.69 20.45
N ASN A 392 13.13 16.24 21.67
CA ASN A 392 12.15 16.78 22.63
C ASN A 392 10.67 16.52 22.30
N ALA A 393 10.34 15.71 21.31
CA ALA A 393 9.03 15.05 21.22
C ALA A 393 8.87 14.05 22.39
N GLU A 394 7.76 14.10 23.12
CA GLU A 394 7.48 13.22 24.26
C GLU A 394 6.55 12.06 23.85
N PHE A 395 7.02 10.84 24.06
CA PHE A 395 6.31 9.61 23.80
C PHE A 395 5.74 9.01 25.09
N THR A 396 4.50 8.50 25.02
CA THR A 396 3.83 7.81 26.12
C THR A 396 3.22 6.51 25.62
N ILE A 397 3.58 5.40 26.27
CA ILE A 397 2.86 4.13 26.12
C ILE A 397 1.86 4.00 27.26
N ALA A 398 0.62 3.67 26.94
CA ALA A 398 -0.43 3.39 27.91
C ALA A 398 -1.21 2.12 27.54
N ASP A 399 -1.78 1.45 28.53
CA ASP A 399 -2.73 0.35 28.35
C ASP A 399 -4.02 0.61 29.15
N ALA A 400 -4.89 -0.39 29.29
CA ALA A 400 -6.14 -0.28 30.04
C ALA A 400 -5.97 -0.03 31.56
N SER A 401 -4.75 -0.16 32.10
CA SER A 401 -4.42 0.12 33.52
C SER A 401 -3.87 1.53 33.75
N GLY A 402 -3.28 2.16 32.72
CA GLY A 402 -2.75 3.52 32.79
C GLY A 402 -1.56 3.75 31.86
N VAL A 403 -0.77 4.79 32.15
CA VAL A 403 0.54 4.98 31.50
C VAL A 403 1.50 3.89 31.99
N VAL A 404 2.08 3.17 31.05
CA VAL A 404 3.03 2.07 31.29
C VAL A 404 4.45 2.60 31.30
N ASP A 405 4.82 3.45 30.33
CA ASP A 405 6.15 4.09 30.28
C ASP A 405 6.15 5.37 29.43
N ARG A 406 7.24 6.16 29.52
CA ARG A 406 7.48 7.38 28.73
C ARG A 406 8.93 7.56 28.30
N TYR A 407 9.10 8.19 27.14
CA TYR A 407 10.40 8.53 26.58
C TYR A 407 10.38 9.95 25.99
N THR A 408 11.51 10.65 26.03
CA THR A 408 11.69 11.92 25.32
C THR A 408 12.78 11.74 24.28
N SER A 409 12.43 11.98 23.01
CA SER A 409 13.36 11.94 21.88
C SER A 409 14.57 12.83 22.08
N ASN A 410 15.71 12.38 21.56
CA ASN A 410 16.97 13.10 21.55
C ASN A 410 17.47 13.42 20.12
N GLY A 411 16.74 12.99 19.08
CA GLY A 411 17.04 13.30 17.68
C GLY A 411 18.31 12.65 17.13
N VAL A 412 18.87 11.67 17.84
CA VAL A 412 20.19 11.06 17.53
C VAL A 412 20.21 9.54 17.75
N ASN A 413 19.53 9.04 18.79
CA ASN A 413 19.55 7.63 19.20
C ASN A 413 18.11 7.08 19.23
N GLU A 414 17.51 7.00 18.04
CA GLU A 414 16.13 6.58 17.80
C GLU A 414 16.07 5.60 16.60
N PRO A 415 15.04 4.74 16.49
CA PRO A 415 13.85 4.66 17.36
C PRO A 415 14.17 4.17 18.78
N HIS A 416 13.38 4.64 19.74
CA HIS A 416 13.41 4.17 21.12
C HIS A 416 12.37 3.07 21.33
N CYS A 417 12.76 1.96 21.93
CA CYS A 417 11.90 0.81 22.17
C CYS A 417 11.53 0.65 23.64
N PHE A 418 10.24 0.76 23.93
CA PHE A 418 9.63 0.30 25.17
C PHE A 418 9.55 -1.22 25.11
N THR A 419 10.13 -1.94 26.08
CA THR A 419 10.28 -3.40 26.05
C THR A 419 9.72 -4.07 27.31
N GLY A 420 9.40 -5.37 27.22
CA GLY A 420 8.80 -6.10 28.34
C GLY A 420 7.30 -5.81 28.52
N LEU A 421 6.61 -5.34 27.48
CA LEU A 421 5.18 -5.10 27.50
C LEU A 421 4.43 -6.44 27.48
N THR A 422 3.33 -6.53 28.24
CA THR A 422 2.47 -7.72 28.21
C THR A 422 1.65 -7.81 26.92
N PRO A 423 1.17 -8.98 26.48
CA PRO A 423 0.26 -9.07 25.34
C PRO A 423 -1.07 -8.37 25.68
N GLY A 424 -1.51 -7.40 24.89
CA GLY A 424 -2.65 -6.55 25.26
C GLY A 424 -2.92 -5.42 24.27
N ALA A 425 -3.87 -4.54 24.62
CA ALA A 425 -4.18 -3.34 23.84
C ALA A 425 -3.45 -2.12 24.41
N TYR A 426 -2.73 -1.41 23.56
CA TYR A 426 -1.88 -0.27 23.89
C TYR A 426 -2.26 0.98 23.10
N ARG A 427 -1.96 2.13 23.71
CA ARG A 427 -2.00 3.47 23.11
C ARG A 427 -0.57 4.00 23.02
N VAL A 428 -0.16 4.34 21.81
CA VAL A 428 1.15 4.91 21.48
C VAL A 428 0.92 6.38 21.17
N ILE A 429 1.29 7.25 22.10
CA ILE A 429 1.00 8.69 22.04
C ILE A 429 2.30 9.45 21.84
N GLN A 430 2.29 10.46 20.98
CA GLN A 430 3.38 11.38 20.73
C GLN A 430 2.91 12.82 20.99
N THR A 431 3.79 13.62 21.56
CA THR A 431 3.59 15.07 21.78
C THR A 431 4.71 15.80 21.07
N ALA A 432 4.37 16.64 20.09
CA ALA A 432 5.33 17.39 19.28
C ALA A 432 6.27 18.27 20.14
N PRO A 433 7.53 18.47 19.72
CA PRO A 433 8.45 19.39 20.39
C PRO A 433 8.01 20.85 20.21
N ALA A 434 8.42 21.72 21.14
CA ALA A 434 8.04 23.13 21.12
C ALA A 434 8.43 23.83 19.79
N GLY A 435 7.44 24.43 19.13
CA GLY A 435 7.59 25.05 17.79
C GLY A 435 7.21 24.13 16.61
N TYR A 436 6.77 22.90 16.89
CA TYR A 436 6.26 21.94 15.92
C TYR A 436 4.86 21.46 16.30
N VAL A 437 4.16 20.84 15.34
CA VAL A 437 2.85 20.18 15.50
C VAL A 437 2.86 18.87 14.70
N PRO A 438 2.17 17.80 15.15
CA PRO A 438 2.14 16.55 14.39
C PRO A 438 1.48 16.76 13.02
N SER A 439 2.14 16.32 11.95
CA SER A 439 1.59 16.33 10.59
C SER A 439 0.67 15.13 10.35
N GLY A 440 0.97 14.00 11.02
CA GLY A 440 0.17 12.79 11.04
C GLY A 440 -0.55 12.53 12.38
N PRO A 441 -1.08 11.32 12.60
CA PRO A 441 -1.74 10.95 13.84
C PRO A 441 -0.79 10.99 15.05
N ALA A 442 -1.12 11.84 16.04
CA ALA A 442 -0.39 11.94 17.31
C ALA A 442 -0.66 10.77 18.28
N GLU A 443 -1.60 9.87 17.96
CA GLU A 443 -1.94 8.70 18.77
C GLU A 443 -2.34 7.50 17.89
N TYR A 444 -1.78 6.33 18.19
CA TYR A 444 -2.21 5.04 17.63
C TYR A 444 -2.74 4.11 18.73
N ASN A 445 -3.85 3.43 18.45
CA ASN A 445 -4.43 2.38 19.30
C ASN A 445 -4.16 1.02 18.65
N VAL A 446 -3.42 0.13 19.32
CA VAL A 446 -2.92 -1.12 18.72
C VAL A 446 -3.06 -2.33 19.65
N GLY A 447 -3.38 -3.49 19.07
CA GLY A 447 -3.21 -4.78 19.73
C GLY A 447 -1.76 -5.26 19.59
N LEU A 448 -1.08 -5.45 20.71
CA LEU A 448 0.29 -5.95 20.80
C LEU A 448 0.25 -7.45 21.13
N PRO A 449 0.59 -8.35 20.18
CA PRO A 449 0.65 -9.80 20.44
C PRO A 449 1.83 -10.19 21.33
N LYS A 450 1.89 -11.44 21.79
CA LYS A 450 3.03 -11.93 22.60
C LYS A 450 4.32 -11.86 21.78
N ASP A 451 5.41 -11.46 22.44
CA ASP A 451 6.79 -11.43 21.91
C ASP A 451 6.97 -10.70 20.56
N THR A 452 6.06 -9.76 20.26
CA THR A 452 6.02 -9.01 19.00
C THR A 452 6.59 -7.61 19.20
N GLN A 453 7.22 -7.05 18.16
CA GLN A 453 7.58 -5.62 18.11
C GLN A 453 6.65 -4.87 17.16
N LEU A 454 6.20 -3.67 17.54
CA LEU A 454 5.48 -2.74 16.66
C LEU A 454 6.22 -1.39 16.59
N ASP A 455 6.54 -0.93 15.38
CA ASP A 455 7.30 0.30 15.14
C ASP A 455 6.39 1.43 14.64
N PHE A 456 6.55 2.63 15.19
CA PHE A 456 5.75 3.82 14.85
C PHE A 456 6.67 5.01 14.54
N GLN A 457 6.36 5.73 13.46
CA GLN A 457 7.05 6.96 13.07
C GLN A 457 6.06 8.11 13.11
N PHE A 458 6.43 9.22 13.75
CA PHE A 458 5.58 10.39 13.90
C PHE A 458 6.24 11.59 13.24
N GLY A 459 5.60 12.12 12.20
CA GLY A 459 6.02 13.35 11.54
C GLY A 459 5.48 14.57 12.29
N ASP A 460 6.32 15.57 12.50
CA ASP A 460 5.93 16.89 12.98
C ASP A 460 6.31 17.97 11.96
N ALA A 461 5.32 18.75 11.52
CA ALA A 461 5.53 19.96 10.74
C ALA A 461 5.86 21.15 11.66
N ARG A 462 6.66 22.09 11.18
CA ARG A 462 7.02 23.29 11.95
C ARG A 462 5.84 24.27 12.01
N SER A 463 5.49 24.76 13.20
CA SER A 463 4.45 25.79 13.36
C SER A 463 4.91 27.12 12.77
N GLU A 464 4.07 27.74 11.93
CA GLU A 464 4.33 29.07 11.36
C GLU A 464 4.14 30.22 12.38
N ASN A 465 3.43 29.98 13.48
CA ASN A 465 3.25 30.93 14.59
C ASN A 465 3.66 30.28 15.94
N PRO A 466 4.73 30.75 16.62
CA PRO A 466 5.15 30.22 17.92
C PRO A 466 4.32 30.71 19.12
N ASP A 467 3.61 31.84 19.00
CA ASP A 467 3.15 32.66 20.13
C ASP A 467 1.61 32.80 20.25
N GLU A 468 0.82 31.75 19.97
CA GLU A 468 -0.63 31.77 20.18
C GLU A 468 -1.12 30.60 21.05
N VAL A 469 -1.36 30.89 22.33
CA VAL A 469 -1.94 29.96 23.33
C VAL A 469 -3.44 30.22 23.43
N ALA A 470 -4.23 29.16 23.49
CA ALA A 470 -5.68 29.20 23.26
C ALA A 470 -6.52 29.94 24.33
N GLU A 471 -7.60 30.58 23.88
CA GLU A 471 -8.81 30.86 24.67
C GLU A 471 -10.07 30.76 23.77
N PRO A 472 -11.23 30.23 24.24
CA PRO A 472 -12.38 29.94 23.36
C PRO A 472 -13.62 30.84 23.56
N THR A 473 -14.46 30.91 22.51
CA THR A 473 -15.89 31.29 22.48
C THR A 473 -16.27 32.80 22.49
N GLN A 474 -16.97 33.27 21.45
CA GLN A 474 -18.40 33.66 21.51
C GLN A 474 -19.01 34.02 20.13
N GLU A 475 -20.34 34.18 20.09
CA GLU A 475 -21.23 34.19 18.91
C GLU A 475 -22.18 35.42 18.94
N SER A 476 -22.85 35.78 17.83
CA SER A 476 -23.81 36.93 17.64
C SER A 476 -23.17 38.35 17.69
N GLU A 477 -23.70 39.48 17.17
CA GLU A 477 -24.83 39.93 16.28
C GLU A 477 -24.56 41.44 15.95
N GLU A 478 -25.07 42.17 14.93
CA GLU A 478 -25.76 41.94 13.64
C GLU A 478 -25.57 43.22 12.74
N LEU A 479 -26.04 43.21 11.47
CA LEU A 479 -26.39 44.39 10.60
C LEU A 479 -25.31 45.46 10.26
N THR A 480 -25.05 45.78 8.98
CA THR A 480 -26.01 46.49 8.09
C THR A 480 -25.61 46.45 6.59
N GLU A 481 -26.62 46.63 5.72
CA GLU A 481 -26.60 46.60 4.23
C GLU A 481 -26.21 47.97 3.58
N PRO A 482 -26.20 48.21 2.22
CA PRO A 482 -26.92 47.50 1.13
C PRO A 482 -26.19 47.24 -0.24
N GLU A 483 -26.86 46.42 -1.07
CA GLU A 483 -26.90 46.34 -2.56
C GLU A 483 -25.61 46.62 -3.40
N ASN A 484 -25.24 45.74 -4.35
CA ASN A 484 -26.07 45.42 -5.52
C ASN A 484 -25.71 44.08 -6.19
N ARG A 485 -26.64 43.52 -6.98
CA ARG A 485 -26.56 42.20 -7.64
C ARG A 485 -25.89 42.28 -9.03
N THR A 486 -25.05 41.30 -9.38
CA THR A 486 -25.22 40.45 -10.62
C THR A 486 -24.15 39.34 -10.73
N THR A 487 -24.50 38.16 -10.21
CA THR A 487 -24.42 36.85 -10.88
C THR A 487 -23.39 36.61 -12.00
N ALA A 488 -22.35 35.83 -11.69
CA ALA A 488 -21.84 34.68 -12.47
C ALA A 488 -21.78 34.77 -14.02
N SER A 489 -21.18 35.82 -14.60
CA SER A 489 -21.10 35.97 -16.07
C SER A 489 -19.72 36.44 -16.62
N ARG A 490 -18.60 36.05 -15.99
CA ARG A 490 -17.25 36.55 -16.37
C ARG A 490 -16.11 35.52 -16.40
N ILE A 491 -16.39 34.24 -16.68
CA ILE A 491 -15.34 33.20 -16.87
C ILE A 491 -15.24 32.67 -18.32
N PHE A 492 -16.28 32.83 -19.15
CA PHE A 492 -16.37 32.16 -20.47
C PHE A 492 -15.95 32.97 -21.72
N SER A 493 -15.23 34.10 -21.59
CA SER A 493 -14.96 35.00 -22.74
C SER A 493 -13.61 34.84 -23.46
N THR A 494 -12.68 34.03 -22.97
CA THR A 494 -11.29 33.98 -23.48
C THR A 494 -11.08 32.90 -24.55
N VAL A 495 -11.64 31.70 -24.36
CA VAL A 495 -11.39 30.54 -25.25
C VAL A 495 -12.04 30.70 -26.64
N ALA A 496 -13.18 31.37 -26.74
CA ALA A 496 -13.96 31.45 -27.98
C ALA A 496 -13.32 32.28 -29.12
N LYS A 497 -12.30 33.11 -28.84
CA LYS A 497 -11.73 34.04 -29.84
C LYS A 497 -10.67 33.43 -30.76
N VAL A 498 -9.97 32.39 -30.33
CA VAL A 498 -8.91 31.75 -31.14
C VAL A 498 -9.53 30.85 -32.22
N SER A 499 -10.52 30.04 -31.85
CA SER A 499 -11.18 29.06 -32.73
C SER A 499 -11.86 29.71 -33.95
N GLY A 500 -12.52 30.85 -33.76
CA GLY A 500 -13.22 31.55 -34.85
C GLY A 500 -12.31 32.08 -35.95
N ILE A 501 -11.09 32.50 -35.61
CA ILE A 501 -10.09 32.98 -36.59
C ILE A 501 -9.59 31.82 -37.44
N LEU A 502 -9.31 30.66 -36.83
CA LEU A 502 -8.83 29.48 -37.54
C LEU A 502 -9.85 28.96 -38.56
N VAL A 503 -11.14 28.93 -38.18
CA VAL A 503 -12.24 28.51 -39.07
C VAL A 503 -12.42 29.48 -40.24
N LEU A 504 -12.31 30.80 -40.03
CA LEU A 504 -12.40 31.79 -41.12
C LEU A 504 -11.22 31.69 -42.09
N LEU A 505 -10.00 31.41 -41.61
CA LEU A 505 -8.83 31.19 -42.48
C LEU A 505 -8.98 29.92 -43.32
N LEU A 506 -9.46 28.82 -42.73
CA LEU A 506 -9.75 27.57 -43.45
C LEU A 506 -10.84 27.77 -44.52
N ALA A 507 -11.95 28.45 -44.18
CA ALA A 507 -13.01 28.76 -45.13
C ALA A 507 -12.51 29.64 -46.30
N GLY A 508 -11.66 30.63 -46.01
CA GLY A 508 -11.00 31.45 -47.04
C GLY A 508 -10.10 30.65 -47.97
N GLY A 509 -9.28 29.74 -47.42
CA GLY A 509 -8.42 28.85 -48.19
C GLY A 509 -9.19 27.94 -49.15
N VAL A 510 -10.28 27.32 -48.68
CA VAL A 510 -11.17 26.49 -49.50
C VAL A 510 -11.83 27.30 -50.62
N ALA A 511 -12.30 28.52 -50.34
CA ALA A 511 -12.90 29.39 -51.35
C ALA A 511 -11.91 29.80 -52.45
N VAL A 512 -10.65 30.10 -52.09
CA VAL A 512 -9.58 30.42 -53.05
C VAL A 512 -9.24 29.20 -53.91
N LEU A 513 -9.08 28.02 -53.31
CA LEU A 513 -8.84 26.77 -54.04
C LEU A 513 -9.97 26.46 -55.04
N PHE A 514 -11.24 26.61 -54.63
CA PHE A 514 -12.40 26.41 -55.49
C PHE A 514 -12.41 27.38 -56.68
N PHE A 515 -12.10 28.66 -56.45
CA PHE A 515 -12.06 29.68 -57.51
C PHE A 515 -10.90 29.49 -58.49
N LEU A 516 -9.72 29.07 -58.00
CA LEU A 516 -8.57 28.74 -58.83
C LEU A 516 -8.82 27.49 -59.70
N ASN A 517 -9.43 26.44 -59.13
CA ASN A 517 -9.74 25.23 -59.88
C ASN A 517 -10.82 25.47 -60.96
N ARG A 518 -11.81 26.35 -60.68
CA ARG A 518 -12.84 26.76 -61.63
C ARG A 518 -12.34 27.70 -62.75
N ARG A 519 -11.05 28.07 -62.77
CA ARG A 519 -10.38 28.79 -63.87
C ARG A 519 -9.47 27.90 -64.73
N ARG A 520 -9.51 26.58 -64.55
CA ARG A 520 -8.71 25.59 -65.31
C ARG A 520 -9.55 24.53 -66.04
N MET A 521 -10.85 24.81 -66.22
CA MET A 521 -11.79 24.09 -67.09
C MET A 521 -12.55 25.10 -67.95
#